data_AF-A0AAD6G1B0-F1
#
_entry.id   AF-A0AAD6G1B0-F1
#
_cell.length_a   1.000
_cell.length_b   1.000
_cell.length_c   1.000
_cell.angle_alpha   90.00
_cell.angle_beta   90.00
_cell.angle_gamma   90.00
#
_symmetry.space_group_name_H-M   'P 1'
#
loop_
_entity.id
_entity.type
_entity.pdbx_description
1 polymer ?
#
loop_
_entity_poly.entity_id
_entity_poly.type
_entity_poly.pdbx_seq_one_letter_code
_entity_poly.pdbx_strand_id
1 'polypeptide(L)'
;MPRTGFDPYLSAQLHNQILERAWIGAGRDVASVPSKTWWEESSPIPFDLASRLNPNLIRFLRSARAIIFDASSDFHLFYYLIALHGKPELFQDSSLRLWGDRFVWLYPSTRTKSDEEVGILFDQETELASFVPDWIDMVFFDMRRWAWRPLQHILQAYLDIIDEGKISTYSDRRKEKLDDMFGVFPWEIHQHTPMDIERAVSAFTRLLDAIETRLPSSSSHEQGLENPSFEEIALPYSESVIDASFTKLDSFTGSFLSALPGRQLRFRYIAPGIRLQNSDEFINQPFAERRNNHPFPERLRAGQATSCFPLLLFRGDQENKSPWSRPWFPDGNASNIPTGFYIEPVHETYNWSSGNKTRLLLPFNIGSNGFARSSNGVPFFPYSWPDQLYHSDLFSGYSGYLPWDSRSSYLHKVLEKWAERVEMGDWLVGKDGVVGGIEKFKEADTEGHWREYVIPW
;
A
#
# COMPACT_ATOMS: atom_id res chain seq x y z
N MET A 1 -13.16 2.93 -22.52
CA MET A 1 -12.76 3.96 -21.53
C MET A 1 -14.04 4.53 -20.92
N PRO A 2 -14.23 4.49 -19.59
CA PRO A 2 -15.40 5.13 -19.00
C PRO A 2 -15.29 6.65 -19.20
N ARG A 3 -16.37 7.27 -19.69
CA ARG A 3 -16.57 8.72 -19.61
C ARG A 3 -16.87 9.06 -18.15
N THR A 4 -15.88 9.45 -17.36
CA THR A 4 -16.06 9.93 -15.98
C THR A 4 -15.13 11.12 -15.76
N GLY A 5 -15.60 12.31 -16.15
CA GLY A 5 -14.89 13.57 -15.95
C GLY A 5 -14.98 14.07 -14.51
N PHE A 6 -14.27 15.15 -14.21
CA PHE A 6 -14.39 15.87 -12.94
C PHE A 6 -15.82 16.33 -12.66
N ASP A 7 -16.30 16.04 -11.46
CA ASP A 7 -17.59 16.53 -10.95
C ASP A 7 -17.33 17.55 -9.82
N PRO A 8 -17.47 18.85 -10.09
CA PRO A 8 -17.19 19.90 -9.12
C PRO A 8 -18.01 19.80 -7.84
N TYR A 9 -19.28 19.40 -7.94
CA TYR A 9 -20.20 19.38 -6.80
C TYR A 9 -19.98 18.15 -5.94
N LEU A 10 -19.77 16.99 -6.56
CA LEU A 10 -19.40 15.78 -5.84
C LEU A 10 -18.03 15.94 -5.17
N SER A 11 -17.02 16.48 -5.86
CA SER A 11 -15.72 16.76 -5.23
C SER A 11 -15.87 17.70 -4.02
N ALA A 12 -16.68 18.76 -4.13
CA ALA A 12 -16.90 19.67 -3.01
C ALA A 12 -17.63 18.99 -1.85
N GLN A 13 -18.62 18.14 -2.14
CA GLN A 13 -19.33 17.36 -1.13
C GLN A 13 -18.38 16.43 -0.36
N LEU A 14 -17.51 15.70 -1.06
CA LEU A 14 -16.54 14.78 -0.45
C LEU A 14 -15.50 15.54 0.38
N HIS A 15 -14.97 16.66 -0.15
CA HIS A 15 -14.09 17.57 0.61
C HIS A 15 -14.76 18.05 1.91
N ASN A 16 -16.01 18.48 1.82
CA ASN A 16 -16.76 18.98 2.98
C ASN A 16 -16.98 17.87 4.03
N GLN A 17 -17.22 16.63 3.61
CA GLN A 17 -17.33 15.49 4.52
C GLN A 17 -16.01 15.21 5.25
N ILE A 18 -14.88 15.26 4.54
CA ILE A 18 -13.55 15.09 5.15
C ILE A 18 -13.34 16.20 6.20
N LEU A 19 -13.65 17.45 5.85
CA LEU A 19 -13.55 18.58 6.77
C LEU A 19 -14.43 18.41 8.02
N GLU A 20 -15.68 17.98 7.85
CA GLU A 20 -16.60 17.73 8.97
C GLU A 20 -16.06 16.63 9.91
N ARG A 21 -15.53 15.53 9.34
CA ARG A 21 -14.90 14.46 10.12
C ARG A 21 -13.67 14.95 10.88
N ALA A 22 -12.80 15.73 10.23
CA ALA A 22 -11.66 16.36 10.88
C ALA A 22 -12.12 17.25 12.05
N TRP A 23 -13.14 18.08 11.82
CA TRP A 23 -13.60 19.07 12.79
C TRP A 23 -14.19 18.41 14.04
N ILE A 24 -15.08 17.43 13.85
CA ILE A 24 -15.68 16.65 14.93
C ILE A 24 -14.61 15.83 15.64
N GLY A 25 -13.71 15.19 14.89
CA GLY A 25 -12.62 14.39 15.40
C GLY A 25 -11.62 15.17 16.26
N ALA A 26 -11.41 16.45 15.95
CA ALA A 26 -10.65 17.39 16.76
C ALA A 26 -11.36 17.77 18.09
N GLY A 27 -12.54 17.20 18.37
CA GLY A 27 -13.34 17.49 19.56
C GLY A 27 -14.14 18.79 19.49
N ARG A 28 -14.35 19.34 18.28
CA ARG A 28 -15.11 20.58 18.07
C ARG A 28 -16.58 20.27 17.80
N ASP A 29 -17.46 21.22 18.12
CA ASP A 29 -18.90 21.08 17.87
C ASP A 29 -19.21 21.11 16.37
N VAL A 30 -20.09 20.22 15.90
CA VAL A 30 -20.59 20.20 14.52
C VAL A 30 -21.25 21.52 14.12
N ALA A 31 -21.91 22.21 15.05
CA ALA A 31 -22.52 23.51 14.79
C ALA A 31 -21.49 24.62 14.52
N SER A 32 -20.22 24.39 14.88
CA SER A 32 -19.11 25.32 14.68
C SER A 32 -18.27 25.04 13.42
N VAL A 33 -18.66 24.03 12.62
CA VAL A 33 -17.97 23.74 11.34
C VAL A 33 -18.04 24.99 10.45
N PRO A 34 -16.91 25.39 9.81
CA PRO A 34 -16.89 26.55 8.92
C PRO A 34 -17.97 26.46 7.84
N SER A 35 -18.83 27.46 7.77
CA SER A 35 -19.93 27.53 6.79
C SER A 35 -19.53 28.18 5.47
N LYS A 36 -18.50 29.03 5.50
CA LYS A 36 -18.01 29.75 4.32
C LYS A 36 -17.22 28.84 3.38
N THR A 37 -17.40 29.09 2.10
CA THR A 37 -16.66 28.43 1.03
C THR A 37 -15.29 29.07 0.83
N TRP A 38 -14.38 28.37 0.16
CA TRP A 38 -13.09 28.91 -0.23
C TRP A 38 -13.24 30.22 -1.00
N TRP A 39 -14.22 30.29 -1.90
CA TRP A 39 -14.48 31.47 -2.71
C TRP A 39 -14.93 32.68 -1.87
N GLU A 40 -15.79 32.46 -0.89
CA GLU A 40 -16.26 33.49 0.04
C GLU A 40 -15.14 33.95 0.98
N GLU A 41 -14.38 33.02 1.54
CA GLU A 41 -13.28 33.34 2.45
C GLU A 41 -12.12 34.04 1.73
N SER A 42 -11.89 33.69 0.46
CA SER A 42 -10.89 34.32 -0.39
C SER A 42 -11.35 35.65 -0.98
N SER A 43 -12.59 36.09 -0.77
CA SER A 43 -13.09 37.31 -1.38
C SER A 43 -12.44 38.58 -0.77
N PRO A 44 -12.12 39.61 -1.58
CA PRO A 44 -12.30 39.68 -3.02
C PRO A 44 -11.23 38.88 -3.79
N ILE A 45 -11.67 38.21 -4.86
CA ILE A 45 -10.79 37.48 -5.79
C ILE A 45 -10.46 38.42 -6.96
N PRO A 46 -9.17 38.69 -7.24
CA PRO A 46 -8.77 39.50 -8.39
C PRO A 46 -9.28 38.92 -9.70
N PHE A 47 -9.67 39.79 -10.64
CA PHE A 47 -10.14 39.37 -11.97
C PHE A 47 -9.12 38.50 -12.70
N ASP A 48 -7.83 38.87 -12.61
CA ASP A 48 -6.72 38.11 -13.18
C ASP A 48 -6.73 36.65 -12.70
N LEU A 49 -6.76 36.43 -11.38
CA LEU A 49 -6.81 35.09 -10.79
C LEU A 49 -8.05 34.32 -11.24
N ALA A 50 -9.24 34.95 -11.19
CA ALA A 50 -10.48 34.31 -11.61
C ALA A 50 -10.48 33.93 -13.10
N SER A 51 -9.85 34.73 -13.96
CA SER A 51 -9.78 34.51 -15.41
C SER A 51 -8.86 33.35 -15.80
N ARG A 52 -7.91 32.99 -14.92
CA ARG A 52 -6.94 31.91 -15.12
C ARG A 52 -7.46 30.55 -14.65
N LEU A 53 -8.57 30.52 -13.91
CA LEU A 53 -9.15 29.29 -13.39
C LEU A 53 -10.20 28.70 -14.33
N ASN A 54 -10.16 27.38 -14.50
CA ASN A 54 -11.16 26.62 -15.23
C ASN A 54 -12.56 26.82 -14.58
N PRO A 55 -13.63 27.05 -15.36
CA PRO A 55 -14.98 27.26 -14.83
C PRO A 55 -15.50 26.15 -13.90
N ASN A 56 -15.18 24.89 -14.16
CA ASN A 56 -15.54 23.77 -13.30
C ASN A 56 -14.75 23.79 -11.98
N LEU A 57 -13.47 24.17 -12.01
CA LEU A 57 -12.69 24.36 -10.80
C LEU A 57 -13.24 25.52 -9.95
N ILE A 58 -13.69 26.61 -10.59
CA ILE A 58 -14.39 27.71 -9.91
C ILE A 58 -15.68 27.20 -9.23
N ARG A 59 -16.46 26.33 -9.88
CA ARG A 59 -17.68 25.74 -9.28
C ARG A 59 -17.36 24.92 -8.03
N PHE A 60 -16.28 24.15 -8.08
CA PHE A 60 -15.77 23.40 -6.92
C PHE A 60 -15.37 24.35 -5.79
N LEU A 61 -14.53 25.36 -6.05
CA LEU A 61 -14.06 26.32 -5.04
C LEU A 61 -15.19 27.18 -4.44
N ARG A 62 -16.28 27.40 -5.18
CA ARG A 62 -17.51 28.04 -4.70
C ARG A 62 -18.39 27.15 -3.85
N SER A 63 -18.10 25.86 -3.77
CA SER A 63 -18.91 24.86 -3.05
C SER A 63 -18.13 24.21 -1.90
N ALA A 64 -16.81 24.13 -2.04
CA ALA A 64 -15.91 23.59 -1.03
C ALA A 64 -15.74 24.59 0.12
N ARG A 65 -16.06 24.15 1.34
CA ARG A 65 -15.86 24.90 2.58
C ARG A 65 -14.37 25.01 2.89
N ALA A 66 -13.96 26.17 3.39
CA ALA A 66 -12.57 26.41 3.74
C ALA A 66 -12.44 26.71 5.24
N ILE A 67 -11.34 26.24 5.81
CA ILE A 67 -10.86 26.74 7.09
C ILE A 67 -10.09 28.02 6.87
N ILE A 68 -10.16 28.95 7.82
CA ILE A 68 -9.24 30.09 7.84
C ILE A 68 -7.87 29.50 8.17
N PHE A 69 -6.96 29.51 7.20
CA PHE A 69 -5.57 29.19 7.46
C PHE A 69 -5.00 30.26 8.38
N ASP A 70 -4.70 29.87 9.61
CA ASP A 70 -3.88 30.64 10.54
C ASP A 70 -2.52 29.96 10.56
N ALA A 71 -1.43 30.71 10.40
CA ALA A 71 -0.07 30.17 10.43
C ALA A 71 0.29 29.51 11.79
N SER A 72 -0.53 29.73 12.82
CA SER A 72 -0.47 29.06 14.12
C SER A 72 -1.47 27.89 14.29
N SER A 73 -2.31 27.62 13.27
CA SER A 73 -3.30 26.54 13.31
C SER A 73 -2.71 25.24 12.81
N ASP A 74 -2.41 24.33 13.74
CA ASP A 74 -1.95 22.97 13.44
C ASP A 74 -3.06 22.04 12.87
N PHE A 75 -4.20 22.59 12.44
CA PHE A 75 -5.33 21.80 11.96
C PHE A 75 -5.21 21.48 10.48
N HIS A 76 -5.29 20.19 10.15
CA HIS A 76 -5.16 19.67 8.80
C HIS A 76 -6.47 19.09 8.29
N LEU A 77 -6.77 19.30 7.01
CA LEU A 77 -7.94 18.75 6.33
C LEU A 77 -7.92 17.23 6.33
N PHE A 78 -6.78 16.64 6.02
CA PHE A 78 -6.57 15.19 5.98
C PHE A 78 -5.12 14.87 6.38
N TYR A 79 -4.84 13.63 6.78
CA TYR A 79 -3.50 13.25 7.22
C TYR A 79 -2.38 13.61 6.22
N TYR A 80 -2.66 13.53 4.91
CA TYR A 80 -1.72 13.91 3.86
C TYR A 80 -1.90 15.33 3.31
N LEU A 81 -2.95 16.07 3.70
CA LEU A 81 -3.27 17.38 3.13
C LEU A 81 -3.52 18.45 4.20
N ILE A 82 -2.88 19.61 4.06
CA ILE A 82 -3.06 20.72 4.99
C ILE A 82 -4.45 21.33 4.87
N ALA A 83 -4.75 21.94 3.72
CA ALA A 83 -6.02 22.60 3.43
C ALA A 83 -6.10 22.87 1.92
N LEU A 84 -7.16 23.55 1.47
CA LEU A 84 -7.08 24.20 0.15
C LEU A 84 -6.04 25.32 0.19
N HIS A 85 -5.24 25.43 -0.88
CA HIS A 85 -4.24 26.49 -1.01
C HIS A 85 -4.86 27.90 -1.01
N GLY A 86 -4.08 28.88 -0.55
CA GLY A 86 -4.47 30.29 -0.58
C GLY A 86 -4.42 30.88 -2.00
N LYS A 87 -5.02 32.08 -2.16
CA LYS A 87 -5.05 32.80 -3.44
C LYS A 87 -3.67 32.99 -4.08
N PRO A 88 -2.63 33.51 -3.39
CA PRO A 88 -1.33 33.68 -4.00
C PRO A 88 -0.70 32.33 -4.40
N GLU A 89 -0.92 31.29 -3.62
CA GLU A 89 -0.17 30.05 -3.69
C GLU A 89 -0.61 29.11 -4.82
N LEU A 90 -1.85 29.23 -5.33
CA LEU A 90 -2.40 28.35 -6.39
C LEU A 90 -1.48 28.22 -7.63
N PHE A 91 -0.71 29.27 -7.94
CA PHE A 91 0.19 29.35 -9.10
C PHE A 91 1.62 29.81 -8.76
N GLN A 92 1.96 30.06 -7.49
CA GLN A 92 3.15 30.84 -7.16
C GLN A 92 4.48 30.09 -7.24
N ASP A 93 4.47 28.75 -7.26
CA ASP A 93 5.69 27.94 -7.30
C ASP A 93 6.47 28.14 -8.61
N SER A 94 7.79 28.34 -8.50
CA SER A 94 8.67 28.61 -9.65
C SER A 94 8.62 27.53 -10.73
N SER A 95 8.39 26.28 -10.34
CA SER A 95 8.34 25.15 -11.26
C SER A 95 6.95 25.04 -11.91
N LEU A 96 5.87 25.37 -11.20
CA LEU A 96 4.53 25.50 -11.81
C LEU A 96 4.48 26.63 -12.84
N ARG A 97 5.20 27.73 -12.61
CA ARG A 97 5.31 28.84 -13.57
C ARG A 97 5.89 28.40 -14.92
N LEU A 98 6.72 27.36 -14.97
CA LEU A 98 7.25 26.82 -16.22
C LEU A 98 6.15 26.21 -17.10
N TRP A 99 5.06 25.73 -16.50
CA TRP A 99 3.90 25.18 -17.19
C TRP A 99 2.72 26.16 -17.27
N GLY A 100 2.98 27.44 -16.94
CA GLY A 100 1.98 28.50 -16.99
C GLY A 100 0.78 28.23 -16.10
N ASP A 101 -0.42 28.42 -16.66
CA ASP A 101 -1.69 28.30 -15.93
C ASP A 101 -2.31 26.91 -16.04
N ARG A 102 -1.64 25.94 -16.66
CA ARG A 102 -2.23 24.62 -16.84
C ARG A 102 -2.46 23.89 -15.51
N PHE A 103 -1.54 24.01 -14.56
CA PHE A 103 -1.61 23.28 -13.30
C PHE A 103 -1.94 24.22 -12.15
N VAL A 104 -2.84 23.76 -11.29
CA VAL A 104 -3.22 24.43 -10.04
C VAL A 104 -2.78 23.56 -8.88
N TRP A 105 -1.98 24.12 -7.98
CA TRP A 105 -1.63 23.45 -6.73
C TRP A 105 -2.79 23.58 -5.76
N LEU A 106 -3.63 22.54 -5.69
CA LEU A 106 -4.93 22.64 -5.03
C LEU A 106 -4.84 22.36 -3.53
N TYR A 107 -4.07 21.34 -3.15
CA TYR A 107 -3.86 20.95 -1.75
C TYR A 107 -2.37 20.75 -1.48
N PRO A 108 -1.74 21.51 -0.56
CA PRO A 108 -0.38 21.23 -0.12
C PRO A 108 -0.33 19.98 0.77
N SER A 109 0.77 19.22 0.63
CA SER A 109 1.04 18.07 1.51
C SER A 109 1.37 18.49 2.94
N THR A 110 1.04 17.62 3.89
CA THR A 110 1.52 17.69 5.29
C THR A 110 3.00 17.32 5.45
N ARG A 111 3.66 16.84 4.38
CA ARG A 111 5.09 16.47 4.35
C ARG A 111 5.43 15.34 5.32
N THR A 112 4.50 14.42 5.50
CA THR A 112 4.61 13.33 6.49
C THR A 112 5.58 12.23 6.06
N LYS A 113 5.85 12.05 4.75
CA LYS A 113 6.85 11.07 4.29
C LYS A 113 8.12 11.71 3.72
N SER A 114 8.03 12.94 3.21
CA SER A 114 9.19 13.72 2.74
C SER A 114 8.90 15.23 2.84
N ASP A 115 9.95 16.00 3.11
CA ASP A 115 9.96 17.47 3.10
C ASP A 115 9.74 18.07 1.70
N GLU A 116 9.97 17.29 0.64
CA GLU A 116 9.77 17.68 -0.75
C GLU A 116 8.35 17.35 -1.26
N GLU A 117 7.47 16.77 -0.43
CA GLU A 117 6.10 16.43 -0.87
C GLU A 117 5.29 17.65 -1.34
N VAL A 118 4.68 17.51 -2.52
CA VAL A 118 3.90 18.57 -3.15
C VAL A 118 2.44 18.54 -2.66
N GLY A 119 1.77 17.39 -2.78
CA GLY A 119 0.34 17.26 -2.52
C GLY A 119 -0.46 17.12 -3.81
N ILE A 120 -1.70 17.62 -3.87
CA ILE A 120 -2.56 17.43 -5.04
C ILE A 120 -2.42 18.58 -6.03
N LEU A 121 -2.05 18.24 -7.26
CA LEU A 121 -2.12 19.12 -8.42
C LEU A 121 -3.38 18.82 -9.25
N PHE A 122 -4.00 19.86 -9.79
CA PHE A 122 -5.13 19.79 -10.70
C PHE A 122 -4.71 20.29 -12.09
N ASP A 123 -4.90 19.49 -13.13
CA ASP A 123 -4.69 19.83 -14.53
C ASP A 123 -5.96 20.47 -15.10
N GLN A 124 -5.90 21.77 -15.37
CA GLN A 124 -7.03 22.56 -15.86
C GLN A 124 -7.45 22.20 -17.29
N GLU A 125 -6.57 21.58 -18.08
CA GLU A 125 -6.87 21.16 -19.46
C GLU A 125 -7.62 19.83 -19.50
N THR A 126 -7.21 18.87 -18.67
CA THR A 126 -7.82 17.53 -18.63
C THR A 126 -8.90 17.39 -17.58
N GLU A 127 -9.00 18.36 -16.66
CA GLU A 127 -9.85 18.32 -15.47
C GLU A 127 -9.60 17.07 -14.63
N LEU A 128 -8.33 16.70 -14.48
CA LEU A 128 -7.90 15.59 -13.62
C LEU A 128 -6.95 16.11 -12.56
N ALA A 129 -6.79 15.34 -11.50
CA ALA A 129 -5.90 15.62 -10.39
C ALA A 129 -4.97 14.43 -10.12
N SER A 130 -3.86 14.69 -9.45
CA SER A 130 -2.97 13.65 -8.94
C SER A 130 -2.32 14.14 -7.66
N PHE A 131 -2.18 13.26 -6.67
CA PHE A 131 -1.18 13.45 -5.64
C PHE A 131 0.22 13.32 -6.27
N VAL A 132 1.07 14.32 -6.06
CA VAL A 132 2.45 14.39 -6.53
C VAL A 132 3.37 14.26 -5.31
N PRO A 133 4.18 13.19 -5.24
CA PRO A 133 4.91 12.80 -4.03
C PRO A 133 6.16 13.63 -3.77
N ASP A 134 6.77 14.24 -4.78
CA ASP A 134 7.84 15.23 -4.60
C ASP A 134 8.03 16.14 -5.83
N TRP A 135 8.86 17.17 -5.67
CA TRP A 135 9.18 18.13 -6.74
C TRP A 135 10.08 17.54 -7.84
N ILE A 136 10.91 16.53 -7.55
CA ILE A 136 11.78 15.86 -8.52
C ILE A 136 10.92 15.11 -9.54
N ASP A 137 9.91 14.38 -9.06
CA ASP A 137 8.86 13.72 -9.82
C ASP A 137 8.05 14.72 -10.65
N MET A 138 7.98 15.97 -10.17
CA MET A 138 7.39 17.06 -10.92
C MET A 138 8.29 17.53 -12.08
N VAL A 139 9.60 17.70 -11.84
CA VAL A 139 10.54 18.36 -12.76
C VAL A 139 11.16 17.41 -13.79
N PHE A 140 11.51 16.19 -13.38
CA PHE A 140 12.33 15.27 -14.17
C PHE A 140 11.53 14.19 -14.90
N PHE A 141 10.29 13.93 -14.49
CA PHE A 141 9.49 12.85 -15.05
C PHE A 141 8.44 13.34 -16.05
N ASP A 142 8.13 12.48 -17.01
CA ASP A 142 7.08 12.72 -18.01
C ASP A 142 5.71 12.79 -17.31
N MET A 143 5.03 13.93 -17.37
CA MET A 143 3.68 14.16 -16.82
C MET A 143 2.67 13.11 -17.26
N ARG A 144 2.89 12.42 -18.40
CA ARG A 144 2.06 11.31 -18.87
C ARG A 144 2.10 10.09 -17.95
N ARG A 145 3.07 10.03 -17.05
CA ARG A 145 3.28 8.94 -16.09
C ARG A 145 2.58 9.15 -14.77
N TRP A 146 2.15 10.37 -14.46
CA TRP A 146 1.36 10.60 -13.25
C TRP A 146 0.00 9.92 -13.41
N ALA A 147 -0.46 9.30 -12.33
CA ALA A 147 -1.74 8.62 -12.31
C ALA A 147 -2.86 9.65 -12.13
N TRP A 148 -3.20 10.35 -13.21
CA TRP A 148 -4.28 11.34 -13.25
C TRP A 148 -5.65 10.68 -12.99
N ARG A 149 -6.39 11.23 -12.02
CA ARG A 149 -7.71 10.77 -11.59
C ARG A 149 -8.68 11.94 -11.47
N PRO A 150 -9.99 11.74 -11.68
CA PRO A 150 -10.97 12.73 -11.27
C PRO A 150 -10.82 13.05 -9.78
N LEU A 151 -10.86 14.33 -9.40
CA LEU A 151 -10.63 14.76 -8.01
C LEU A 151 -11.58 14.06 -7.03
N GLN A 152 -12.83 13.81 -7.42
CA GLN A 152 -13.79 13.09 -6.60
C GLN A 152 -13.34 11.66 -6.25
N HIS A 153 -12.57 10.98 -7.12
CA HIS A 153 -12.06 9.65 -6.79
C HIS A 153 -10.96 9.71 -5.74
N ILE A 154 -10.12 10.76 -5.75
CA ILE A 154 -9.08 10.96 -4.73
C ILE A 154 -9.71 11.24 -3.37
N LEU A 155 -10.68 12.15 -3.34
CA LEU A 155 -11.37 12.48 -2.09
C LEU A 155 -12.22 11.32 -1.56
N GLN A 156 -12.83 10.52 -2.44
CA GLN A 156 -13.53 9.29 -2.05
C GLN A 156 -12.56 8.29 -1.43
N ALA A 157 -11.39 8.06 -2.04
CA ALA A 157 -10.38 7.16 -1.48
C ALA A 157 -9.93 7.58 -0.06
N TYR A 158 -9.89 8.88 0.23
CA TYR A 158 -9.59 9.38 1.58
C TYR A 158 -10.71 9.08 2.57
N LEU A 159 -11.98 9.25 2.17
CA LEU A 159 -13.10 8.86 3.01
C LEU A 159 -13.13 7.36 3.25
N ASP A 160 -12.86 6.55 2.22
CA ASP A 160 -12.75 5.10 2.34
C ASP A 160 -11.69 4.79 3.40
N ILE A 161 -10.45 5.29 3.27
CA ILE A 161 -9.36 5.10 4.26
C ILE A 161 -9.77 5.50 5.69
N ILE A 162 -10.58 6.54 5.86
CA ILE A 162 -11.11 6.93 7.17
C ILE A 162 -12.15 5.92 7.66
N ASP A 163 -13.08 5.50 6.80
CA ASP A 163 -14.09 4.48 7.12
C ASP A 163 -13.44 3.13 7.44
N GLU A 164 -12.29 2.82 6.84
CA GLU A 164 -11.50 1.64 7.13
C GLU A 164 -10.77 1.72 8.49
N GLY A 165 -10.77 2.89 9.13
CA GLY A 165 -10.04 3.17 10.37
C GLY A 165 -8.53 3.20 10.18
N LYS A 166 -8.03 3.19 8.94
CA LYS A 166 -6.59 3.26 8.65
C LYS A 166 -6.04 4.63 9.04
N ILE A 167 -6.86 5.67 8.87
CA ILE A 167 -6.62 7.00 9.39
C ILE A 167 -7.80 7.38 10.27
N SER A 168 -7.54 7.64 11.54
CA SER A 168 -8.56 8.03 12.52
C SER A 168 -8.28 9.42 13.07
N THR A 169 -9.25 9.97 13.79
CA THR A 169 -9.11 11.27 14.42
C THR A 169 -8.84 11.16 15.92
N TYR A 170 -8.12 12.13 16.48
CA TYR A 170 -7.94 12.31 17.90
C TYR A 170 -8.16 13.79 18.30
N SER A 171 -8.60 14.01 19.54
CA SER A 171 -8.88 15.35 20.09
C SER A 171 -7.85 15.80 21.13
N ASP A 172 -7.13 14.87 21.77
CA ASP A 172 -6.12 15.20 22.78
C ASP A 172 -4.78 15.58 22.13
N ARG A 173 -4.54 16.89 22.00
CA ARG A 173 -3.28 17.45 21.48
C ARG A 173 -2.04 17.07 22.28
N ARG A 174 -2.16 16.53 23.51
CA ARG A 174 -0.99 16.00 24.24
C ARG A 174 -0.36 14.81 23.51
N LYS A 175 -1.09 14.14 22.61
CA LYS A 175 -0.57 13.07 21.75
C LYS A 175 0.54 13.56 20.80
N GLU A 176 0.47 14.79 20.27
CA GLU A 176 1.49 15.33 19.37
C GLU A 176 2.87 15.42 20.02
N LYS A 177 2.93 15.72 21.32
CA LYS A 177 4.20 15.79 22.05
C LYS A 177 4.86 14.42 22.28
N LEU A 178 4.12 13.33 22.08
CA LEU A 178 4.66 11.97 22.13
C LEU A 178 5.16 11.51 20.75
N ASP A 179 4.56 12.02 19.66
CA ASP A 179 4.86 11.68 18.26
C ASP A 179 5.60 12.85 17.57
N ASP A 180 6.66 13.33 18.23
CA ASP A 180 7.41 14.59 17.97
C ASP A 180 7.99 14.72 16.54
N MET A 181 7.83 13.70 15.69
CA MET A 181 8.38 13.65 14.34
C MET A 181 7.33 13.84 13.22
N PHE A 182 6.05 13.46 13.43
CA PHE A 182 5.01 13.46 12.37
C PHE A 182 3.58 13.76 12.85
N GLY A 183 3.39 14.44 13.97
CA GLY A 183 2.04 14.79 14.44
C GLY A 183 1.24 15.61 13.41
N VAL A 184 0.08 15.10 12.97
CA VAL A 184 -0.82 15.78 12.03
C VAL A 184 -2.18 15.98 12.67
N PHE A 185 -2.39 17.04 13.47
CA PHE A 185 -3.68 17.23 14.11
C PHE A 185 -4.81 17.49 13.09
N PRO A 186 -5.99 16.84 13.21
CA PRO A 186 -6.43 15.90 14.24
C PRO A 186 -6.31 14.42 13.85
N TRP A 187 -5.46 14.07 12.90
CA TRP A 187 -5.35 12.76 12.26
C TRP A 187 -4.19 11.92 12.79
N GLU A 188 -4.46 10.65 13.04
CA GLU A 188 -3.43 9.62 13.26
C GLU A 188 -3.59 8.51 12.22
N ILE A 189 -2.46 7.95 11.77
CA ILE A 189 -2.44 6.83 10.84
C ILE A 189 -2.00 5.55 11.54
N HIS A 190 -2.64 4.43 11.22
CA HIS A 190 -2.37 3.13 11.82
C HIS A 190 -1.60 2.24 10.86
N GLN A 191 -0.53 1.60 11.36
CA GLN A 191 0.25 0.65 10.56
C GLN A 191 -0.59 -0.54 10.10
N HIS A 192 -1.57 -0.96 10.89
CA HIS A 192 -2.61 -1.91 10.51
C HIS A 192 -3.88 -1.68 11.32
N THR A 193 -5.00 -2.18 10.82
CA THR A 193 -6.31 -2.12 11.47
C THR A 193 -6.86 -3.53 11.72
N PRO A 194 -7.88 -3.70 12.59
CA PRO A 194 -8.60 -4.97 12.69
C PRO A 194 -9.17 -5.44 11.34
N MET A 195 -9.60 -4.51 10.48
CA MET A 195 -10.11 -4.85 9.15
C MET A 195 -9.01 -5.33 8.20
N ASP A 196 -7.79 -4.79 8.30
CA ASP A 196 -6.64 -5.33 7.56
C ASP A 196 -6.41 -6.82 7.90
N ILE A 197 -6.55 -7.18 9.19
CA ILE A 197 -6.44 -8.56 9.67
C ILE A 197 -7.58 -9.41 9.15
N GLU A 198 -8.83 -8.97 9.32
CA GLU A 198 -10.02 -9.69 8.86
C GLU A 198 -9.97 -9.99 7.35
N ARG A 199 -9.60 -9.00 6.52
CA ARG A 199 -9.43 -9.17 5.07
C ARG A 199 -8.36 -10.20 4.74
N ALA A 200 -7.20 -10.15 5.42
CA ALA A 200 -6.12 -11.10 5.19
C ALA A 200 -6.50 -12.53 5.61
N VAL A 201 -7.13 -12.68 6.78
CA VAL A 201 -7.62 -13.99 7.28
C VAL A 201 -8.68 -14.55 6.34
N SER A 202 -9.63 -13.72 5.90
CA SER A 202 -10.69 -14.11 4.98
C SER A 202 -10.12 -14.54 3.62
N ALA A 203 -9.21 -13.74 3.04
CA ALA A 203 -8.54 -14.06 1.78
C ALA A 203 -7.73 -15.37 1.86
N PHE A 204 -7.01 -15.57 2.96
CA PHE A 204 -6.25 -16.81 3.16
C PHE A 204 -7.16 -18.02 3.35
N THR A 205 -8.22 -17.87 4.16
CA THR A 205 -9.21 -18.94 4.37
C THR A 205 -9.88 -19.35 3.07
N ARG A 206 -10.30 -18.37 2.24
CA ARG A 206 -10.86 -18.60 0.92
C ARG A 206 -9.89 -19.37 0.01
N LEU A 207 -8.61 -19.01 0.01
CA LEU A 207 -7.59 -19.74 -0.75
C LEU A 207 -7.50 -21.20 -0.29
N LEU A 208 -7.43 -21.45 1.02
CA LEU A 208 -7.37 -22.80 1.57
C LEU A 208 -8.63 -23.60 1.23
N ASP A 209 -9.82 -23.01 1.34
CA ASP A 209 -11.10 -23.63 0.98
C ASP A 209 -11.15 -24.00 -0.51
N ALA A 210 -10.68 -23.11 -1.38
CA ALA A 210 -10.64 -23.33 -2.82
C ALA A 210 -9.73 -24.51 -3.20
N ILE A 211 -8.61 -24.68 -2.49
CA ILE A 211 -7.68 -25.80 -2.66
C ILE A 211 -8.31 -27.09 -2.13
N GLU A 212 -8.80 -27.09 -0.88
CA GLU A 212 -9.38 -28.29 -0.25
C GLU A 212 -10.54 -28.88 -1.03
N THR A 213 -11.43 -28.02 -1.54
CA THR A 213 -12.59 -28.43 -2.34
C THR A 213 -12.17 -29.14 -3.64
N ARG A 214 -10.95 -28.89 -4.13
CA ARG A 214 -10.40 -29.46 -5.36
C ARG A 214 -9.36 -30.55 -5.13
N LEU A 215 -9.08 -30.91 -3.88
CA LEU A 215 -8.19 -32.03 -3.60
C LEU A 215 -8.78 -33.32 -4.20
N PRO A 216 -7.94 -34.19 -4.79
CA PRO A 216 -8.40 -35.49 -5.27
C PRO A 216 -9.06 -36.26 -4.12
N SER A 217 -10.33 -36.63 -4.28
CA SER A 217 -11.00 -37.52 -3.33
C SER A 217 -10.16 -38.79 -3.21
N SER A 218 -9.84 -39.19 -1.98
CA SER A 218 -9.17 -40.47 -1.71
C SER A 218 -10.11 -41.59 -2.14
N SER A 219 -10.07 -41.97 -3.41
CA SER A 219 -10.87 -43.07 -3.94
C SER A 219 -10.46 -44.31 -3.17
N SER A 220 -11.42 -44.84 -2.42
CA SER A 220 -11.29 -45.93 -1.48
C SER A 220 -11.04 -47.24 -2.22
N HIS A 221 -9.88 -47.44 -2.86
CA HIS A 221 -9.47 -48.75 -3.42
C HIS A 221 -7.99 -48.86 -3.82
N GLU A 222 -7.07 -48.16 -3.16
CA GLU A 222 -5.65 -48.57 -3.17
C GLU A 222 -5.14 -48.71 -1.74
N GLN A 223 -5.32 -49.92 -1.20
CA GLN A 223 -4.55 -50.41 -0.06
C GLN A 223 -3.11 -50.63 -0.52
N GLY A 224 -2.36 -49.53 -0.59
CA GLY A 224 -0.91 -49.50 -0.70
C GLY A 224 -0.44 -48.30 0.09
N LEU A 225 0.47 -48.52 1.05
CA LEU A 225 1.02 -47.48 1.93
C LEU A 225 1.75 -46.39 1.12
N GLU A 226 1.05 -45.44 0.54
CA GLU A 226 1.61 -44.13 0.23
C GLU A 226 1.25 -43.21 1.40
N ASN A 227 2.13 -43.17 2.40
CA ASN A 227 2.10 -42.12 3.40
C ASN A 227 2.07 -40.75 2.69
N PRO A 228 1.35 -39.76 3.22
CA PRO A 228 1.44 -38.40 2.69
C PRO A 228 2.93 -38.00 2.61
N SER A 229 3.31 -37.38 1.49
CA SER A 229 4.70 -37.02 1.20
C SER A 229 5.28 -35.98 2.17
N PHE A 230 4.44 -35.43 3.05
CA PHE A 230 4.77 -34.36 3.97
C PHE A 230 3.96 -34.51 5.28
N GLU A 231 4.51 -33.96 6.35
CA GLU A 231 3.88 -33.93 7.68
C GLU A 231 2.74 -32.91 7.69
N GLU A 232 1.57 -33.29 8.20
CA GLU A 232 0.41 -32.41 8.21
C GLU A 232 0.71 -31.09 8.95
N ILE A 233 0.24 -29.98 8.39
CA ILE A 233 0.49 -28.65 8.94
C ILE A 233 -0.72 -28.21 9.76
N ALA A 234 -0.50 -27.91 11.04
CA ALA A 234 -1.51 -27.34 11.92
C ALA A 234 -1.46 -25.81 11.87
N LEU A 235 -2.61 -25.19 11.59
CA LEU A 235 -2.84 -23.76 11.74
C LEU A 235 -3.83 -23.51 12.89
N PRO A 236 -3.75 -22.35 13.57
CA PRO A 236 -2.64 -21.38 13.54
C PRO A 236 -1.34 -21.99 14.10
N TYR A 237 -0.19 -21.37 13.81
CA TYR A 237 1.04 -21.69 14.53
C TYR A 237 0.86 -21.37 16.02
N SER A 238 1.50 -22.13 16.91
CA SER A 238 1.46 -21.81 18.34
C SER A 238 2.13 -20.47 18.63
N GLU A 239 1.73 -19.77 19.69
CA GLU A 239 2.39 -18.54 20.15
C GLU A 239 3.90 -18.72 20.30
N SER A 240 4.35 -19.87 20.81
CA SER A 240 5.78 -20.17 20.93
C SER A 240 6.52 -20.20 19.59
N VAL A 241 5.88 -20.64 18.51
CA VAL A 241 6.46 -20.66 17.16
C VAL A 241 6.48 -19.23 16.58
N ILE A 242 5.42 -18.46 16.79
CA ILE A 242 5.34 -17.05 16.36
C ILE A 242 6.40 -16.21 17.07
N ASP A 243 6.51 -16.34 18.39
CA ASP A 243 7.52 -15.64 19.20
C ASP A 243 8.94 -16.05 18.81
N ALA A 244 9.18 -17.35 18.59
CA ALA A 244 10.49 -17.85 18.16
C ALA A 244 10.87 -17.40 16.74
N SER A 245 9.90 -17.04 15.89
CA SER A 245 10.15 -16.39 14.59
C SER A 245 10.52 -14.90 14.70
N PHE A 246 10.59 -14.36 15.92
CA PHE A 246 10.81 -12.95 16.23
C PHE A 246 9.74 -12.00 15.68
N THR A 247 8.53 -12.52 15.47
CA THR A 247 7.35 -11.75 15.09
C THR A 247 6.70 -11.20 16.36
N LYS A 248 6.46 -9.88 16.41
CA LYS A 248 5.74 -9.28 17.55
C LYS A 248 4.25 -9.61 17.45
N LEU A 249 3.63 -10.04 18.56
CA LEU A 249 2.20 -10.40 18.59
C LEU A 249 1.26 -9.22 18.26
N ASP A 250 1.64 -8.01 18.65
CA ASP A 250 0.91 -6.76 18.37
C ASP A 250 1.17 -6.18 16.97
N SER A 251 2.03 -6.82 16.16
CA SER A 251 2.20 -6.47 14.76
C SER A 251 1.07 -7.06 13.90
N PHE A 252 0.90 -6.52 12.69
CA PHE A 252 -0.01 -7.09 11.70
C PHE A 252 0.20 -8.58 11.52
N THR A 253 1.46 -9.01 11.36
CA THR A 253 1.80 -10.40 11.11
C THR A 253 1.47 -11.31 12.28
N GLY A 254 1.81 -10.90 13.50
CA GLY A 254 1.47 -11.65 14.71
C GLY A 254 -0.04 -11.79 14.86
N SER A 255 -0.77 -10.69 14.72
CA SER A 255 -2.23 -10.68 14.78
C SER A 255 -2.88 -11.53 13.68
N PHE A 256 -2.36 -11.47 12.44
CA PHE A 256 -2.83 -12.28 11.31
C PHE A 256 -2.64 -13.78 11.58
N LEU A 257 -1.43 -14.19 11.98
CA LEU A 257 -1.10 -15.60 12.23
C LEU A 257 -1.92 -16.17 13.41
N SER A 258 -2.10 -15.39 14.47
CA SER A 258 -2.91 -15.78 15.64
C SER A 258 -4.42 -15.81 15.35
N ALA A 259 -4.90 -15.03 14.40
CA ALA A 259 -6.32 -14.96 14.02
C ALA A 259 -6.75 -16.05 13.02
N LEU A 260 -5.82 -16.85 12.51
CA LEU A 260 -6.16 -17.93 11.57
C LEU A 260 -7.03 -18.99 12.25
N PRO A 261 -8.06 -19.52 11.55
CA PRO A 261 -8.90 -20.57 12.10
C PRO A 261 -8.10 -21.87 12.29
N GLY A 262 -8.45 -22.61 13.36
CA GLY A 262 -7.88 -23.92 13.64
C GLY A 262 -8.11 -24.89 12.48
N ARG A 263 -7.05 -25.37 11.83
CA ARG A 263 -7.14 -26.20 10.62
C ARG A 263 -5.96 -27.15 10.51
N GLN A 264 -6.25 -28.41 10.17
CA GLN A 264 -5.24 -29.42 9.89
C GLN A 264 -5.15 -29.65 8.38
N LEU A 265 -4.05 -29.22 7.78
CA LEU A 265 -3.89 -29.20 6.34
C LEU A 265 -3.25 -30.50 5.82
N ARG A 266 -3.91 -31.10 4.83
CA ARG A 266 -3.45 -32.30 4.09
C ARG A 266 -2.77 -31.97 2.76
N PHE A 267 -2.36 -30.72 2.60
CA PHE A 267 -1.54 -30.25 1.51
C PHE A 267 -0.57 -29.17 2.03
N ARG A 268 0.45 -28.85 1.25
CA ARG A 268 1.43 -27.81 1.61
C ARG A 268 1.52 -26.69 0.59
N TYR A 269 1.26 -26.96 -0.69
CA TYR A 269 1.38 -25.96 -1.75
C TYR A 269 0.09 -25.14 -1.89
N ILE A 270 0.21 -23.82 -1.73
CA ILE A 270 -0.90 -22.85 -1.81
C ILE A 270 -0.89 -22.02 -3.10
N ALA A 271 0.24 -22.06 -3.82
CA ALA A 271 0.41 -21.53 -5.17
C ALA A 271 1.52 -22.35 -5.87
N PRO A 272 1.69 -22.24 -7.20
CA PRO A 272 2.68 -23.03 -7.93
C PRO A 272 4.09 -22.84 -7.37
N GLY A 273 4.67 -23.90 -6.80
CA GLY A 273 5.99 -23.88 -6.15
C GLY A 273 6.12 -23.02 -4.89
N ILE A 274 5.01 -22.57 -4.29
CA ILE A 274 4.96 -21.81 -3.03
C ILE A 274 4.16 -22.61 -2.01
N ARG A 275 4.74 -22.83 -0.83
CA ARG A 275 4.20 -23.70 0.21
C ARG A 275 4.23 -23.09 1.60
N LEU A 276 3.40 -23.66 2.45
CA LEU A 276 3.48 -23.46 3.89
C LEU A 276 4.75 -24.09 4.46
N GLN A 277 5.23 -23.52 5.57
CA GLN A 277 6.39 -24.00 6.31
C GLN A 277 5.93 -24.86 7.49
N ASN A 278 6.68 -25.89 7.83
CA ASN A 278 6.50 -26.51 9.15
C ASN A 278 7.04 -25.58 10.26
N SER A 279 6.77 -25.91 11.53
CA SER A 279 7.19 -25.08 12.67
C SER A 279 8.69 -24.81 12.71
N ASP A 280 9.52 -25.82 12.44
CA ASP A 280 10.98 -25.68 12.46
C ASP A 280 11.47 -24.77 11.33
N GLU A 281 10.93 -24.92 10.12
CA GLU A 281 11.23 -24.04 8.99
C GLU A 281 10.74 -22.62 9.23
N PHE A 282 9.62 -22.44 9.93
CA PHE A 282 9.05 -21.12 10.20
C PHE A 282 9.84 -20.36 11.26
N ILE A 283 10.37 -21.05 12.28
CA ILE A 283 11.27 -20.46 13.29
C ILE A 283 12.59 -20.02 12.66
N ASN A 284 13.13 -20.82 11.73
CA ASN A 284 14.41 -20.57 11.07
C ASN A 284 14.27 -19.58 9.90
N GLN A 285 13.92 -18.34 10.21
CA GLN A 285 13.75 -17.26 9.25
C GLN A 285 15.07 -16.86 8.54
N PRO A 286 15.06 -16.49 7.25
CA PRO A 286 16.28 -16.17 6.48
C PRO A 286 17.13 -15.01 7.02
N PHE A 287 16.55 -14.19 7.90
CA PHE A 287 17.21 -13.03 8.50
C PHE A 287 17.49 -13.19 10.01
N ALA A 288 17.19 -14.35 10.60
CA ALA A 288 17.28 -14.58 12.04
C ALA A 288 18.70 -14.36 12.59
N GLU A 289 19.73 -14.89 11.93
CA GLU A 289 21.14 -14.73 12.36
C GLU A 289 21.63 -13.27 12.30
N ARG A 290 21.10 -12.49 11.34
CA ARG A 290 21.50 -11.10 11.11
C ARG A 290 20.92 -10.15 12.14
N ARG A 291 19.78 -10.52 12.73
CA ARG A 291 19.16 -9.78 13.83
C ARG A 291 20.06 -9.73 15.06
N ASN A 292 20.70 -10.85 15.39
CA ASN A 292 21.55 -10.98 16.58
C ASN A 292 22.94 -10.35 16.40
N ASN A 293 23.43 -10.24 15.17
CA ASN A 293 24.80 -9.81 14.85
C ASN A 293 24.91 -8.38 14.29
N HIS A 294 23.92 -7.51 14.56
CA HIS A 294 23.82 -6.20 13.89
C HIS A 294 25.06 -5.31 14.08
N PRO A 295 25.78 -4.93 13.00
CA PRO A 295 27.00 -4.12 13.06
C PRO A 295 26.72 -2.62 12.92
N PHE A 296 25.62 -2.11 13.49
CA PHE A 296 25.34 -0.67 13.42
C PHE A 296 26.21 0.14 14.40
N PRO A 297 26.96 1.15 13.93
CA PRO A 297 27.60 2.13 14.80
C PRO A 297 26.55 2.80 15.69
N GLU A 298 26.87 3.05 16.95
CA GLU A 298 25.97 3.65 17.95
C GLU A 298 25.28 4.95 17.49
N ARG A 299 25.86 5.67 16.52
CA ARG A 299 25.31 6.90 15.96
C ARG A 299 24.05 6.73 15.11
N LEU A 300 23.79 5.51 14.58
CA LEU A 300 22.52 5.16 13.91
C LEU A 300 21.51 4.50 14.87
N ARG A 301 21.92 4.22 16.12
CA ARG A 301 21.04 3.65 17.16
C ARG A 301 20.13 4.69 17.82
N ALA A 302 20.47 5.98 17.70
CA ALA A 302 19.62 7.06 18.19
C ALA A 302 18.43 7.24 17.23
N GLY A 303 17.43 6.36 17.34
CA GLY A 303 16.14 6.49 16.66
C GLY A 303 15.68 5.28 15.85
N GLN A 304 16.52 4.28 15.55
CA GLN A 304 16.06 3.07 14.85
C GLN A 304 15.78 1.94 15.84
N ALA A 305 14.50 1.70 16.13
CA ALA A 305 14.05 0.53 16.86
C ALA A 305 14.42 -0.75 16.08
N THR A 306 15.01 -1.69 16.81
CA THR A 306 15.78 -2.87 16.37
C THR A 306 14.93 -4.08 15.96
N SER A 307 13.81 -3.90 15.25
CA SER A 307 12.81 -5.00 15.11
C SER A 307 12.27 -5.32 13.72
N CYS A 308 12.66 -4.62 12.67
CA CYS A 308 11.97 -4.69 11.39
C CYS A 308 12.74 -5.56 10.38
N PHE A 309 12.39 -6.84 10.27
CA PHE A 309 12.96 -7.77 9.28
C PHE A 309 11.89 -8.25 8.32
N PRO A 310 12.22 -8.48 7.04
CA PRO A 310 11.33 -9.21 6.15
C PRO A 310 11.04 -10.59 6.72
N LEU A 311 9.76 -10.97 6.80
CA LEU A 311 9.34 -12.30 7.25
C LEU A 311 8.99 -13.15 6.04
N LEU A 312 9.60 -14.32 5.89
CA LEU A 312 9.15 -15.32 4.92
C LEU A 312 7.87 -15.94 5.43
N LEU A 313 6.74 -15.59 4.81
CA LEU A 313 5.41 -16.09 5.17
C LEU A 313 5.11 -17.43 4.50
N PHE A 314 5.41 -17.52 3.19
CA PHE A 314 5.26 -18.76 2.42
C PHE A 314 6.53 -19.04 1.62
N ARG A 315 7.06 -20.25 1.75
CA ARG A 315 8.37 -20.64 1.23
C ARG A 315 8.28 -21.17 -0.20
N GLY A 316 9.20 -20.75 -1.05
CA GLY A 316 9.49 -21.38 -2.33
C GLY A 316 10.62 -22.41 -2.21
N ASP A 317 10.67 -23.34 -3.15
CA ASP A 317 11.64 -24.46 -3.12
C ASP A 317 13.03 -24.10 -3.70
N GLN A 318 13.18 -22.89 -4.26
CA GLN A 318 14.45 -22.37 -4.81
C GLN A 318 14.98 -21.21 -3.98
N GLU A 319 16.17 -20.71 -4.32
CA GLU A 319 16.78 -19.52 -3.71
C GLU A 319 17.08 -18.44 -4.76
N ASN A 320 17.14 -17.18 -4.33
CA ASN A 320 17.64 -16.09 -5.14
C ASN A 320 18.33 -15.05 -4.26
N LYS A 321 19.12 -14.15 -4.87
CA LYS A 321 19.71 -13.01 -4.18
C LYS A 321 18.62 -12.18 -3.52
N SER A 322 18.83 -11.85 -2.25
CA SER A 322 17.92 -10.99 -1.51
C SER A 322 17.75 -9.63 -2.21
N PRO A 323 16.51 -9.17 -2.46
CA PRO A 323 16.27 -7.82 -2.96
C PRO A 323 16.48 -6.77 -1.86
N TRP A 324 16.41 -7.18 -0.59
CA TRP A 324 16.79 -6.36 0.54
C TRP A 324 18.32 -6.34 0.62
N SER A 325 18.92 -5.18 0.34
CA SER A 325 20.36 -4.95 0.49
C SER A 325 20.63 -4.27 1.83
N ARG A 326 20.72 -2.94 1.90
CA ARG A 326 20.82 -2.21 3.17
C ARG A 326 19.43 -2.03 3.82
N PRO A 327 19.32 -2.01 5.17
CA PRO A 327 20.35 -2.21 6.19
C PRO A 327 20.79 -3.66 6.45
N TRP A 328 20.11 -4.66 5.88
CA TRP A 328 20.27 -6.07 6.28
C TRP A 328 21.55 -6.75 5.76
N PHE A 329 22.16 -6.20 4.72
CA PHE A 329 23.46 -6.54 4.14
C PHE A 329 24.31 -5.26 4.05
N PRO A 330 24.98 -4.87 5.16
CA PRO A 330 25.69 -3.59 5.24
C PRO A 330 26.86 -3.46 4.24
N ASP A 331 27.49 -4.60 3.91
CA ASP A 331 28.55 -4.71 2.91
C ASP A 331 28.03 -4.55 1.47
N GLY A 332 26.71 -4.47 1.30
CA GLY A 332 26.04 -4.36 0.00
C GLY A 332 25.92 -5.69 -0.75
N ASN A 333 26.45 -6.79 -0.20
CA ASN A 333 26.42 -8.10 -0.84
C ASN A 333 25.25 -8.92 -0.30
N ALA A 334 24.10 -8.78 -0.95
CA ALA A 334 22.94 -9.62 -0.68
C ALA A 334 23.29 -11.12 -0.86
N SER A 335 23.04 -11.93 0.17
CA SER A 335 23.14 -13.39 0.08
C SER A 335 21.95 -13.94 -0.69
N ASN A 336 22.10 -15.19 -1.15
CA ASN A 336 20.93 -15.97 -1.52
C ASN A 336 20.07 -16.20 -0.27
N ILE A 337 18.76 -16.11 -0.46
CA ILE A 337 17.71 -16.43 0.50
C ILE A 337 16.65 -17.26 -0.24
N PRO A 338 15.81 -18.01 0.48
CA PRO A 338 14.71 -18.73 -0.15
C PRO A 338 13.84 -17.80 -1.01
N THR A 339 13.43 -18.27 -2.17
CA THR A 339 12.31 -17.68 -2.91
C THR A 339 11.04 -17.84 -2.08
N GLY A 340 10.02 -17.05 -2.38
CA GLY A 340 8.79 -17.12 -1.62
C GLY A 340 8.07 -15.79 -1.47
N PHE A 341 7.05 -15.83 -0.65
CA PHE A 341 6.21 -14.69 -0.37
C PHE A 341 6.53 -14.13 1.02
N TYR A 342 6.97 -12.88 1.03
CA TYR A 342 7.47 -12.20 2.21
C TYR A 342 6.51 -11.10 2.65
N ILE A 343 6.40 -10.89 3.96
CA ILE A 343 5.89 -9.65 4.53
C ILE A 343 7.05 -8.67 4.66
N GLU A 344 6.84 -7.45 4.18
CA GLU A 344 7.84 -6.38 4.21
C GLU A 344 8.09 -5.89 5.66
N PRO A 345 9.32 -5.45 5.97
CA PRO A 345 9.63 -4.88 7.28
C PRO A 345 8.85 -3.58 7.51
N VAL A 346 8.26 -3.47 8.69
CA VAL A 346 7.45 -2.31 9.09
C VAL A 346 8.29 -1.39 9.95
N HIS A 347 8.53 -0.16 9.52
CA HIS A 347 9.36 0.76 10.31
C HIS A 347 8.58 1.32 11.50
N GLU A 348 8.99 0.99 12.72
CA GLU A 348 8.24 1.35 13.94
C GLU A 348 8.13 2.85 14.18
N THR A 349 9.11 3.65 13.73
CA THR A 349 9.03 5.11 13.87
C THR A 349 8.21 5.79 12.79
N TYR A 350 7.83 5.08 11.73
CA TYR A 350 7.00 5.64 10.65
C TYR A 350 5.60 5.07 10.81
N ASN A 351 4.72 5.84 11.44
CA ASN A 351 3.31 5.50 11.63
C ASN A 351 2.61 5.17 10.29
N TRP A 352 3.00 5.82 9.19
CA TRP A 352 2.48 5.58 7.84
C TRP A 352 2.99 4.29 7.17
N SER A 353 3.92 3.55 7.78
CA SER A 353 4.42 2.29 7.24
C SER A 353 3.37 1.18 7.41
N SER A 354 2.71 0.77 6.32
CA SER A 354 1.71 -0.30 6.40
C SER A 354 2.33 -1.66 6.71
N GLY A 355 1.73 -2.39 7.66
CA GLY A 355 2.23 -3.66 8.17
C GLY A 355 1.91 -4.91 7.33
N ASN A 356 1.04 -4.76 6.34
CA ASN A 356 0.50 -5.85 5.52
C ASN A 356 1.05 -5.86 4.07
N LYS A 357 2.14 -5.13 3.83
CA LYS A 357 2.83 -5.07 2.54
C LYS A 357 3.58 -6.37 2.28
N THR A 358 3.56 -6.82 1.03
CA THR A 358 4.14 -8.11 0.66
C THR A 358 5.00 -8.05 -0.59
N ARG A 359 5.97 -8.95 -0.66
CA ARG A 359 6.91 -9.08 -1.78
C ARG A 359 7.02 -10.53 -2.19
N LEU A 360 6.82 -10.83 -3.47
CA LEU A 360 7.02 -12.17 -4.02
C LEU A 360 8.40 -12.25 -4.67
N LEU A 361 9.34 -12.95 -4.03
CA LEU A 361 10.68 -13.20 -4.57
C LEU A 361 10.67 -14.47 -5.43
N LEU A 362 10.89 -14.31 -6.74
CA LEU A 362 11.00 -15.39 -7.71
C LEU A 362 12.47 -15.81 -7.93
N PRO A 363 12.76 -17.01 -8.44
CA PRO A 363 14.13 -17.44 -8.78
C PRO A 363 14.63 -16.87 -10.12
N PHE A 364 13.78 -16.14 -10.83
CA PHE A 364 14.05 -15.52 -12.12
C PHE A 364 13.47 -14.11 -12.15
N ASN A 365 13.99 -13.28 -13.06
CA ASN A 365 13.47 -11.95 -13.29
C ASN A 365 12.20 -12.00 -14.15
N ILE A 366 11.34 -10.98 -14.01
CA ILE A 366 10.11 -10.86 -14.80
C ILE A 366 10.03 -9.52 -15.54
N GLY A 367 9.45 -9.50 -16.75
CA GLY A 367 9.23 -8.29 -17.55
C GLY A 367 10.09 -8.16 -18.80
N SER A 368 11.04 -9.05 -19.02
CA SER A 368 11.93 -9.05 -20.21
C SER A 368 11.19 -9.24 -21.53
N ASN A 369 10.03 -9.91 -21.53
CA ASN A 369 9.21 -10.11 -22.73
C ASN A 369 8.27 -8.93 -22.98
N GLY A 370 8.20 -7.94 -22.08
CA GLY A 370 7.42 -6.73 -22.24
C GLY A 370 5.91 -6.90 -22.08
N PHE A 371 5.44 -7.99 -21.46
CA PHE A 371 4.01 -8.23 -21.19
C PHE A 371 3.63 -8.04 -19.72
N ALA A 372 4.55 -8.31 -18.80
CA ALA A 372 4.31 -8.08 -17.38
C ALA A 372 4.01 -6.60 -17.10
N ARG A 373 3.05 -6.38 -16.19
CA ARG A 373 2.57 -5.05 -15.80
C ARG A 373 2.57 -4.89 -14.29
N SER A 374 2.85 -3.67 -13.85
CA SER A 374 2.60 -3.22 -12.48
C SER A 374 1.10 -3.03 -12.20
N SER A 375 0.76 -2.78 -10.93
CA SER A 375 -0.61 -2.50 -10.47
C SER A 375 -1.32 -1.32 -11.14
N ASN A 376 -0.57 -0.35 -11.69
CA ASN A 376 -1.10 0.77 -12.48
C ASN A 376 -1.24 0.43 -13.99
N GLY A 377 -0.93 -0.80 -14.40
CA GLY A 377 -1.02 -1.26 -15.79
C GLY A 377 0.15 -0.85 -16.67
N VAL A 378 1.22 -0.27 -16.10
CA VAL A 378 2.42 0.13 -16.83
C VAL A 378 3.31 -1.11 -17.08
N PRO A 379 3.85 -1.30 -18.29
CA PRO A 379 4.88 -2.31 -18.54
C PRO A 379 6.07 -2.15 -17.61
N PHE A 380 6.55 -3.25 -17.03
CA PHE A 380 7.83 -3.20 -16.34
C PHE A 380 8.93 -2.75 -17.31
N PHE A 381 9.83 -1.89 -16.82
CA PHE A 381 10.98 -1.44 -17.58
C PHE A 381 11.88 -2.64 -17.93
N PRO A 382 12.72 -2.53 -18.98
CA PRO A 382 13.62 -3.62 -19.39
C PRO A 382 14.61 -4.07 -18.30
N TYR A 383 14.75 -3.30 -17.23
CA TYR A 383 15.38 -3.75 -15.99
C TYR A 383 14.38 -4.60 -15.20
N SER A 384 14.37 -5.90 -15.48
CA SER A 384 13.57 -6.93 -14.82
C SER A 384 14.18 -7.33 -13.48
N TRP A 385 13.39 -7.33 -12.40
CA TRP A 385 13.85 -7.74 -11.07
C TRP A 385 13.08 -9.00 -10.64
N PRO A 386 13.66 -9.85 -9.78
CA PRO A 386 13.02 -11.10 -9.38
C PRO A 386 11.85 -10.91 -8.42
N ASP A 387 11.67 -9.70 -7.89
CA ASP A 387 10.66 -9.35 -6.91
C ASP A 387 9.63 -8.34 -7.42
N GLN A 388 9.57 -8.09 -8.74
CA GLN A 388 8.68 -7.09 -9.34
C GLN A 388 7.22 -7.53 -9.46
N LEU A 389 6.93 -8.83 -9.42
CA LEU A 389 5.57 -9.29 -9.59
C LEU A 389 4.69 -8.84 -8.41
N TYR A 390 3.49 -8.35 -8.73
CA TYR A 390 2.57 -7.71 -7.77
C TYR A 390 3.10 -6.40 -7.16
N HIS A 391 4.12 -5.79 -7.76
CA HIS A 391 4.61 -4.48 -7.33
C HIS A 391 4.08 -3.34 -8.21
N SER A 392 4.09 -2.13 -7.65
CA SER A 392 4.05 -0.92 -8.46
C SER A 392 5.38 -0.75 -9.18
N ASP A 393 5.36 -0.10 -10.35
CA ASP A 393 6.61 0.12 -11.08
C ASP A 393 7.52 1.14 -10.33
N LEU A 394 8.82 1.12 -10.66
CA LEU A 394 9.85 1.91 -9.97
C LEU A 394 9.85 3.42 -10.31
N PHE A 395 9.19 3.84 -11.40
CA PHE A 395 9.37 5.17 -12.04
C PHE A 395 8.05 5.94 -12.30
N SER A 396 6.90 5.31 -12.06
CA SER A 396 5.52 5.76 -12.29
C SER A 396 4.56 5.17 -11.24
N GLY A 397 5.09 4.48 -10.22
CA GLY A 397 4.36 3.60 -9.30
C GLY A 397 3.42 4.24 -8.28
N TYR A 398 3.01 5.49 -8.48
CA TYR A 398 2.06 6.15 -7.59
C TYR A 398 0.63 5.95 -8.08
N SER A 399 -0.32 5.72 -7.18
CA SER A 399 -1.72 5.52 -7.58
C SER A 399 -2.41 6.82 -8.01
N GLY A 400 -1.80 7.97 -7.68
CA GLY A 400 -2.36 9.31 -7.77
C GLY A 400 -3.23 9.67 -6.56
N TYR A 401 -3.44 8.72 -5.63
CA TYR A 401 -4.24 8.91 -4.42
C TYR A 401 -3.40 9.32 -3.21
N LEU A 402 -2.29 8.63 -2.90
CA LEU A 402 -1.51 8.88 -1.67
C LEU A 402 -0.04 9.27 -1.99
N PRO A 403 0.64 9.99 -1.06
CA PRO A 403 2.08 10.18 -1.17
C PRO A 403 2.77 8.83 -1.09
N TRP A 404 3.73 8.57 -1.98
CA TRP A 404 4.62 7.41 -1.90
C TRP A 404 3.86 6.09 -1.62
N ASP A 405 2.85 5.81 -2.44
CA ASP A 405 2.09 4.56 -2.36
C ASP A 405 3.01 3.35 -2.28
N SER A 406 2.54 2.32 -1.60
CA SER A 406 3.31 1.10 -1.40
C SER A 406 3.73 0.50 -2.73
N ARG A 407 5.04 0.37 -2.96
CA ARG A 407 5.53 -0.41 -4.11
C ARG A 407 5.15 -1.88 -4.05
N SER A 408 4.70 -2.35 -2.89
CA SER A 408 4.37 -3.72 -2.57
C SER A 408 2.85 -3.89 -2.46
N SER A 409 2.29 -4.98 -3.00
CA SER A 409 0.87 -5.30 -2.82
C SER A 409 0.52 -5.68 -1.37
N TYR A 410 -0.73 -5.48 -0.98
CA TYR A 410 -1.23 -5.94 0.32
C TYR A 410 -1.51 -7.44 0.31
N LEU A 411 -1.24 -8.11 1.44
CA LEU A 411 -1.38 -9.55 1.63
C LEU A 411 -2.72 -10.09 1.11
N HIS A 412 -3.84 -9.49 1.53
CA HIS A 412 -5.17 -9.95 1.15
C HIS A 412 -5.39 -9.93 -0.37
N LYS A 413 -4.93 -8.89 -1.08
CA LYS A 413 -5.11 -8.79 -2.54
C LYS A 413 -4.39 -9.89 -3.30
N VAL A 414 -3.17 -10.23 -2.86
CA VAL A 414 -2.39 -11.32 -3.49
C VAL A 414 -3.08 -12.66 -3.24
N LEU A 415 -3.51 -12.90 -2.00
CA LEU A 415 -4.21 -14.14 -1.62
C LEU A 415 -5.55 -14.31 -2.32
N GLU A 416 -6.34 -13.24 -2.46
CA GLU A 416 -7.59 -13.24 -3.25
C GLU A 416 -7.33 -13.63 -4.70
N LYS A 417 -6.28 -13.08 -5.30
CA LYS A 417 -5.90 -13.38 -6.68
C LYS A 417 -5.44 -14.83 -6.84
N TRP A 418 -4.70 -15.36 -5.88
CA TRP A 418 -4.34 -16.78 -5.87
C TRP A 418 -5.56 -17.68 -5.71
N ALA A 419 -6.51 -17.31 -4.84
CA ALA A 419 -7.77 -18.03 -4.67
C ALA A 419 -8.57 -18.05 -5.97
N GLU A 420 -8.69 -16.89 -6.64
CA GLU A 420 -9.33 -16.79 -7.96
C GLU A 420 -8.71 -17.73 -9.00
N ARG A 421 -7.37 -17.85 -9.06
CA ARG A 421 -6.71 -18.75 -10.03
C ARG A 421 -7.04 -20.21 -9.78
N VAL A 422 -7.10 -20.62 -8.51
CA VAL A 422 -7.53 -21.97 -8.12
C VAL A 422 -9.02 -22.18 -8.44
N GLU A 423 -9.85 -21.17 -8.13
CA GLU A 423 -11.29 -21.22 -8.34
C GLU A 423 -11.68 -21.35 -9.83
N MET A 424 -11.01 -20.57 -10.68
CA MET A 424 -11.20 -20.59 -12.15
C MET A 424 -10.61 -21.83 -12.81
N GLY A 425 -9.79 -22.61 -12.10
CA GLY A 425 -9.14 -23.81 -12.62
C GLY A 425 -7.87 -23.53 -13.43
N ASP A 426 -7.38 -22.29 -13.44
CA ASP A 426 -6.09 -21.92 -14.05
C ASP A 426 -4.93 -22.59 -13.32
N TRP A 427 -5.07 -22.71 -11.99
CA TRP A 427 -4.16 -23.45 -11.13
C TRP A 427 -4.80 -24.77 -10.71
N LEU A 428 -4.27 -25.86 -11.28
CA LEU A 428 -4.71 -27.21 -10.96
C LEU A 428 -4.32 -27.60 -9.53
N VAL A 429 -5.13 -28.44 -8.88
CA VAL A 429 -4.88 -28.95 -7.53
C VAL A 429 -4.68 -30.46 -7.58
N GLY A 430 -3.62 -30.94 -6.94
CA GLY A 430 -3.22 -32.34 -6.83
C GLY A 430 -3.16 -32.80 -5.38
N LYS A 431 -2.52 -33.95 -5.13
CA LYS A 431 -2.46 -34.56 -3.78
C LYS A 431 -1.83 -33.64 -2.73
N ASP A 432 -0.76 -32.90 -3.09
CA ASP A 432 0.00 -32.05 -2.18
C ASP A 432 -0.40 -30.55 -2.22
N GLY A 433 -1.51 -30.22 -2.89
CA GLY A 433 -2.02 -28.85 -3.06
C GLY A 433 -1.93 -28.34 -4.49
N VAL A 434 -1.70 -27.03 -4.67
CA VAL A 434 -1.59 -26.43 -6.01
C VAL A 434 -0.42 -27.03 -6.80
N VAL A 435 -0.70 -27.49 -8.02
CA VAL A 435 0.25 -28.17 -8.91
C VAL A 435 1.04 -27.16 -9.73
N GLY A 436 2.28 -27.51 -10.00
CA GLY A 436 3.20 -26.73 -10.82
C GLY A 436 4.34 -26.17 -9.98
N GLY A 437 5.46 -25.91 -10.65
CA GLY A 437 6.60 -25.22 -10.04
C GLY A 437 6.44 -23.70 -10.08
N ILE A 438 7.33 -23.03 -9.36
CA ILE A 438 7.43 -21.56 -9.32
C ILE A 438 7.66 -20.94 -10.72
N GLU A 439 8.12 -21.75 -11.69
CA GLU A 439 8.20 -21.42 -13.12
C GLU A 439 6.86 -20.99 -13.73
N LYS A 440 5.71 -21.42 -13.16
CA LYS A 440 4.38 -21.01 -13.61
C LYS A 440 4.21 -19.48 -13.57
N PHE A 441 4.89 -18.79 -12.66
CA PHE A 441 4.86 -17.32 -12.60
C PHE A 441 5.49 -16.63 -13.82
N LYS A 442 6.20 -17.35 -14.71
CA LYS A 442 6.66 -16.80 -16.00
C LYS A 442 5.50 -16.40 -16.92
N GLU A 443 4.32 -16.99 -16.72
CA GLU A 443 3.10 -16.67 -17.48
C GLU A 443 2.67 -15.21 -17.32
N ALA A 444 3.03 -14.58 -16.19
CA ALA A 444 2.81 -13.15 -15.97
C ALA A 444 3.52 -12.25 -16.99
N ASP A 445 4.52 -12.76 -17.72
CA ASP A 445 5.21 -12.05 -18.80
C ASP A 445 4.96 -12.70 -20.18
N THR A 446 3.72 -13.15 -20.39
CA THR A 446 3.25 -13.69 -21.68
C THR A 446 2.03 -12.92 -22.18
N GLU A 447 1.86 -12.84 -23.50
CA GLU A 447 0.72 -12.13 -24.12
C GLU A 447 -0.64 -12.67 -23.67
N GLY A 448 -0.74 -14.00 -23.50
CA GLY A 448 -1.99 -14.67 -23.16
C GLY A 448 -2.42 -14.50 -21.71
N HIS A 449 -1.47 -14.48 -20.77
CA HIS A 449 -1.78 -14.66 -19.34
C HIS A 449 -1.41 -13.46 -18.45
N TRP A 450 -0.66 -12.46 -18.93
CA TRP A 450 -0.17 -11.37 -18.05
C TRP A 450 -1.28 -10.71 -17.22
N ARG A 451 -2.50 -10.58 -17.76
CA ARG A 451 -3.65 -9.97 -17.07
C ARG A 451 -4.07 -10.71 -15.82
N GLU A 452 -3.88 -12.02 -15.77
CA GLU A 452 -4.24 -12.89 -14.65
C GLU A 452 -3.36 -12.62 -13.42
N TYR A 453 -2.19 -12.02 -13.64
CA TYR A 453 -1.18 -11.72 -12.63
C TYR A 453 -1.09 -10.22 -12.28
N VAL A 454 -2.01 -9.39 -12.80
CA VAL A 454 -2.09 -7.97 -12.42
C VAL A 454 -3.04 -7.80 -11.25
N ILE A 455 -2.55 -7.13 -10.20
CA ILE A 455 -3.35 -6.72 -9.05
C ILE A 455 -3.59 -5.21 -9.15
N PRO A 456 -4.79 -4.76 -9.54
CA PRO A 456 -5.08 -3.34 -9.62
C PRO A 456 -5.10 -2.68 -8.23
N TRP A 457 -4.85 -1.37 -8.24
CA TRP A 457 -4.97 -0.48 -7.08
C TRP A 457 -6.38 -0.45 -6.49
#